data_AF-A0A7J4AWK7-F1
#
_entry.id   AF-A0A7J4AWK7-F1
#
_cell.length_a   1.000
_cell.length_b   1.000
_cell.length_c   1.000
_cell.angle_alpha   90.00
_cell.angle_beta   90.00
_cell.angle_gamma   90.00
#
_symmetry.space_group_name_H-M   'P 1'
#
loop_
_entity.id
_entity.type
_entity.pdbx_description
1 polymer ?
#
loop_
_entity_poly.entity_id
_entity_poly.type
_entity_poly.pdbx_seq_one_letter_code
_entity_poly.pdbx_strand_id
1 'polypeptide(L)'
;MDELLILVGGLLAITVFAAVEYYRQLQKVRREYEKAREVIGDIVVSFNRQLNQEASKTELVAYKVEALSSKSEKALNKAEETHKRVQSLEEKLSEVLEYREEVSAKISEVDGKVSALSTSLERLNSKFSEIEEQTRQFSMVPEAKIEAVIPIKREKALAPLTETELSVLEMLASEGPKTAPEIKERIKLSREHTARLMKKLYEGGYLERDTSKIPFKYNVKKEMENLLKKKETETPAQ
;
A
#
# COMPACT_ATOMS: atom_id res chain seq x y z
N MET A 1 114.02 -40.01 -59.32
CA MET A 1 113.58 -39.00 -58.34
C MET A 1 112.56 -38.04 -58.96
N ASP A 2 112.75 -37.64 -60.22
CA ASP A 2 111.86 -36.68 -60.90
C ASP A 2 110.43 -37.19 -61.16
N GLU A 3 110.25 -38.47 -61.50
CA GLU A 3 108.91 -39.06 -61.75
C GLU A 3 108.02 -39.09 -60.49
N LEU A 4 108.59 -39.39 -59.32
CA LEU A 4 107.90 -39.37 -58.03
C LEU A 4 107.47 -37.95 -57.64
N LEU A 5 108.30 -36.95 -57.94
CA LEU A 5 108.05 -35.54 -57.64
C LEU A 5 106.88 -35.00 -58.48
N ILE A 6 106.81 -35.40 -59.76
CA ILE A 6 105.70 -35.07 -60.66
C ILE A 6 104.40 -35.73 -60.18
N LEU A 7 104.44 -36.99 -59.76
CA LEU A 7 103.27 -37.72 -59.26
C LEU A 7 102.72 -37.12 -57.96
N VAL A 8 103.60 -36.77 -57.01
CA VAL A 8 103.22 -36.10 -55.76
C VAL A 8 102.67 -34.70 -56.03
N GLY A 9 103.28 -33.95 -56.95
CA GLY A 9 102.79 -32.63 -57.37
C GLY A 9 101.40 -32.70 -58.00
N GLY A 10 101.15 -33.67 -58.88
CA GLY A 10 99.84 -33.90 -59.47
C GLY A 10 98.78 -34.27 -58.43
N LEU A 11 99.12 -35.14 -57.48
CA LEU A 11 98.22 -35.53 -56.39
C LEU A 11 97.88 -34.32 -55.48
N LEU A 12 98.86 -33.48 -55.15
CA LEU A 12 98.65 -32.24 -54.38
C LEU A 12 97.77 -31.23 -55.12
N ALA A 13 97.95 -31.09 -56.43
CA ALA A 13 97.10 -30.19 -57.23
C ALA A 13 95.63 -30.66 -57.21
N ILE A 14 95.39 -31.97 -57.30
CA ILE A 14 94.03 -32.56 -57.22
C ILE A 14 93.42 -32.35 -55.84
N THR A 15 94.19 -32.53 -54.76
CA THR A 15 93.66 -32.32 -53.40
C THR A 15 93.35 -30.86 -53.11
N VAL A 16 94.20 -29.93 -53.56
CA VAL A 16 93.92 -28.47 -53.44
C VAL A 16 92.71 -28.09 -54.29
N PHE A 17 92.61 -28.60 -55.51
CA PHE A 17 91.45 -28.36 -56.38
C PHE A 17 90.15 -28.87 -55.75
N ALA A 18 90.16 -30.10 -55.22
CA ALA A 18 89.02 -30.65 -54.49
C ALA A 18 88.68 -29.81 -53.25
N ALA A 19 89.67 -29.38 -52.47
CA ALA A 19 89.46 -28.53 -51.31
C ALA A 19 88.83 -27.18 -51.68
N VAL A 20 89.25 -26.57 -52.78
CA VAL A 20 88.68 -25.32 -53.30
C VAL A 20 87.24 -25.52 -53.77
N GLU A 21 86.93 -26.60 -54.49
CA GLU A 21 85.56 -26.93 -54.90
C GLU A 21 84.65 -27.19 -53.69
N TYR A 22 85.10 -27.96 -52.71
CA TYR A 22 84.37 -28.16 -51.45
C TYR A 22 84.14 -26.85 -50.70
N TYR A 23 85.15 -25.98 -50.61
CA TYR A 23 85.01 -24.68 -49.96
C TYR A 23 83.99 -23.79 -50.68
N ARG A 24 83.98 -23.80 -52.02
CA ARG A 24 82.98 -23.07 -52.82
C ARG A 24 81.58 -23.60 -52.58
N GLN A 25 81.40 -24.92 -52.52
CA GLN A 25 80.10 -25.53 -52.22
C GLN A 25 79.61 -25.17 -50.82
N LEU A 26 80.49 -25.23 -49.82
CA LEU A 26 80.16 -24.88 -48.44
C LEU A 26 79.71 -23.41 -48.30
N GLN A 27 80.36 -22.50 -49.03
CA GLN A 27 79.97 -21.08 -49.07
C GLN A 27 78.64 -20.83 -49.78
N LYS A 28 78.22 -21.70 -50.72
CA LYS A 28 76.88 -21.62 -51.33
C LYS A 28 75.81 -22.10 -50.37
N VAL A 29 76.00 -23.27 -49.76
CA VAL A 29 75.08 -23.84 -48.76
C VAL A 29 74.91 -22.91 -47.56
N ARG A 30 75.99 -22.30 -47.06
CA ARG A 30 75.93 -21.35 -45.94
C ARG A 30 75.04 -20.14 -46.25
N ARG A 31 75.11 -19.61 -47.48
CA ARG A 31 74.27 -18.49 -47.92
C ARG A 31 72.80 -18.88 -48.05
N GLU A 32 72.50 -20.07 -48.55
CA GLU A 32 71.12 -20.59 -48.61
C GLU A 32 70.56 -20.84 -47.20
N TYR A 33 71.40 -21.36 -46.30
CA TYR A 33 71.04 -21.56 -44.90
C TYR A 33 70.74 -20.24 -44.17
N GLU A 34 71.57 -19.21 -44.34
CA GLU A 34 71.31 -17.90 -43.71
C GLU A 34 69.99 -17.28 -44.19
N LYS A 35 69.69 -17.36 -45.50
CA LYS A 35 68.39 -16.92 -46.04
C LYS A 35 67.22 -17.71 -45.44
N ALA A 36 67.34 -19.03 -45.36
CA ALA A 36 66.30 -19.87 -44.75
C ALA A 36 66.13 -19.56 -43.26
N ARG A 37 67.22 -19.32 -42.54
CA ARG A 37 67.21 -18.97 -41.11
C ARG A 37 66.54 -17.63 -40.85
N GLU A 38 66.77 -16.64 -41.71
CA GLU A 38 66.12 -15.33 -41.65
C GLU A 38 64.60 -15.47 -41.82
N VAL A 39 64.15 -16.18 -42.87
CA VAL A 39 62.72 -16.45 -43.11
C VAL A 39 62.08 -17.20 -41.95
N ILE A 40 62.75 -18.23 -41.41
CA ILE A 40 62.26 -18.97 -40.24
C ILE A 40 62.21 -18.05 -39.01
N GLY A 41 63.21 -17.19 -38.82
CA GLY A 41 63.24 -16.20 -37.76
C GLY A 41 62.02 -15.28 -37.80
N ASP A 42 61.71 -14.73 -38.98
CA ASP A 42 60.54 -13.89 -39.21
C ASP A 42 59.24 -14.64 -38.95
N ILE A 43 59.14 -15.90 -39.40
CA ILE A 43 57.99 -16.76 -39.12
C ILE A 43 57.82 -16.95 -37.62
N VAL A 44 58.87 -17.33 -36.89
CA VAL A 44 58.82 -17.55 -35.44
C VAL A 44 58.41 -16.27 -34.69
N VAL A 45 58.96 -15.12 -35.07
CA VAL A 45 58.58 -13.82 -34.48
C VAL A 45 57.12 -13.50 -34.76
N SER A 46 56.64 -13.73 -35.98
CA SER A 46 55.25 -13.47 -36.35
C SER A 46 54.27 -14.41 -35.62
N PHE A 47 54.62 -15.69 -35.45
CA PHE A 47 53.83 -16.66 -34.68
C PHE A 47 53.79 -16.30 -33.20
N ASN A 48 54.91 -15.91 -32.60
CA ASN A 48 54.94 -15.45 -31.21
C ASN A 48 54.05 -14.21 -31.05
N ARG A 49 54.13 -13.25 -31.99
CA ARG A 49 53.23 -12.09 -32.00
C ARG A 49 51.76 -12.48 -32.08
N GLN A 50 51.42 -13.43 -32.96
CA GLN A 50 50.04 -13.91 -33.11
C GLN A 50 49.56 -14.66 -31.86
N LEU A 51 50.39 -15.53 -31.27
CA LEU A 51 50.08 -16.25 -30.03
C LEU A 51 49.80 -15.28 -28.88
N ASN A 52 50.62 -14.25 -28.71
CA ASN A 52 50.38 -13.23 -27.67
C ASN A 52 49.10 -12.43 -27.95
N GLN A 53 48.82 -12.11 -29.21
CA GLN A 53 47.60 -11.40 -29.58
C GLN A 53 46.36 -12.26 -29.31
N GLU A 54 46.37 -13.55 -29.65
CA GLU A 54 45.26 -14.46 -29.34
C GLU A 54 45.13 -14.69 -27.83
N ALA A 55 46.22 -14.85 -27.10
CA ALA A 55 46.19 -14.97 -25.64
C ALA A 55 45.50 -13.74 -24.98
N SER A 56 45.81 -12.53 -25.46
CA SER A 56 45.15 -11.31 -24.96
C SER A 56 43.66 -11.25 -25.30
N LYS A 57 43.25 -11.75 -26.48
CA LYS A 57 41.84 -11.84 -26.86
C LYS A 57 41.12 -12.86 -25.98
N THR A 58 41.73 -14.01 -25.69
CA THR A 58 41.14 -15.02 -24.81
C THR A 58 40.97 -14.51 -23.38
N GLU A 59 41.90 -13.70 -22.88
CA GLU A 59 41.78 -13.06 -21.57
C GLU A 59 40.62 -12.06 -21.52
N LEU A 60 40.46 -11.24 -22.57
CA LEU A 60 39.32 -10.33 -22.68
C LEU A 60 37.98 -11.08 -22.77
N VAL A 61 37.95 -12.20 -23.49
CA VAL A 61 36.76 -13.07 -23.56
C VAL A 61 36.49 -13.68 -22.19
N ALA A 62 37.49 -14.20 -21.49
CA ALA A 62 37.35 -14.74 -20.14
C ALA A 62 36.79 -13.69 -19.17
N TYR A 63 37.34 -12.47 -19.17
CA TYR A 63 36.84 -11.36 -18.35
C TYR A 63 35.37 -11.02 -18.68
N LYS A 64 35.01 -10.95 -19.96
CA LYS A 64 33.60 -10.72 -20.36
C LYS A 64 32.69 -11.85 -19.93
N VAL A 65 33.14 -13.10 -20.03
CA VAL A 65 32.39 -14.29 -19.61
C VAL A 65 32.18 -14.28 -18.10
N GLU A 66 33.20 -13.97 -17.31
CA GLU A 66 33.07 -13.85 -15.85
C GLU A 66 32.12 -12.73 -15.44
N ALA A 67 32.24 -11.56 -16.07
CA ALA A 67 31.35 -10.42 -15.81
C ALA A 67 29.89 -10.74 -16.18
N LEU A 68 29.67 -11.43 -17.30
CA LEU A 68 28.36 -11.91 -17.72
C LEU A 68 27.82 -13.00 -16.77
N SER A 69 28.68 -13.92 -16.33
CA SER A 69 28.33 -14.97 -15.37
C SER A 69 27.87 -14.36 -14.05
N SER A 70 28.61 -13.41 -13.48
CA SER A 70 28.22 -12.72 -12.25
C SER A 70 26.90 -11.96 -12.39
N LYS A 71 26.65 -11.33 -13.55
CA LYS A 71 25.37 -10.67 -13.83
C LYS A 71 24.23 -11.68 -13.97
N SER A 72 24.49 -12.80 -14.64
CA SER A 72 23.54 -13.91 -14.80
C SER A 72 23.16 -14.51 -13.45
N GLU A 73 24.13 -14.79 -12.59
CA GLU A 73 23.90 -15.32 -11.24
C GLU A 73 23.07 -14.34 -10.39
N LYS A 74 23.38 -13.04 -10.43
CA LYS A 74 22.57 -12.02 -9.76
C LYS A 74 21.15 -11.94 -10.30
N ALA A 75 20.97 -12.07 -11.62
CA ALA A 75 19.65 -12.09 -12.23
C ALA A 75 18.87 -13.36 -11.84
N LEU A 76 19.53 -14.51 -11.77
CA LEU A 76 18.94 -15.78 -11.35
C LEU A 76 18.49 -15.73 -9.89
N ASN A 77 19.33 -15.20 -8.99
CA ASN A 77 18.96 -15.03 -7.58
C ASN A 77 17.75 -14.10 -7.41
N LYS A 78 17.69 -12.99 -8.15
CA LYS A 78 16.52 -12.10 -8.15
C LYS A 78 15.28 -12.80 -8.71
N ALA A 79 15.43 -13.58 -9.80
CA ALA A 79 14.34 -14.34 -10.37
C ALA A 79 13.79 -15.38 -9.38
N GLU A 80 14.66 -16.08 -8.64
CA GLU A 80 14.27 -17.03 -7.61
C GLU A 80 13.54 -16.33 -6.44
N GLU A 81 14.02 -15.17 -5.99
CA GLU A 81 13.34 -14.37 -4.97
C GLU A 81 11.95 -13.93 -5.45
N THR A 82 11.84 -13.46 -6.70
CA THR A 82 10.53 -13.11 -7.27
C THR A 82 9.62 -14.32 -7.39
N HIS A 83 10.14 -15.49 -7.73
CA HIS A 83 9.37 -16.72 -7.81
C HIS A 83 8.79 -17.12 -6.44
N LYS A 84 9.61 -17.04 -5.38
CA LYS A 84 9.15 -17.26 -3.99
C LYS A 84 8.05 -16.28 -3.59
N ARG A 85 8.20 -14.99 -3.95
CA ARG A 85 7.16 -13.98 -3.70
C ARG A 85 5.87 -14.29 -4.46
N VAL A 86 5.96 -14.72 -5.73
CA VAL A 86 4.80 -15.12 -6.53
C VAL A 86 4.09 -16.33 -5.91
N GLN A 87 4.81 -17.36 -5.49
CA GLN A 87 4.22 -18.51 -4.79
C GLN A 87 3.48 -18.09 -3.52
N SER A 88 4.09 -17.22 -2.68
CA SER A 88 3.42 -16.72 -1.48
C SER A 88 2.18 -15.86 -1.78
N LEU A 89 2.15 -15.19 -2.94
CA LEU A 89 0.97 -14.44 -3.38
C LEU A 89 -0.10 -15.37 -3.92
N GLU A 90 0.28 -16.45 -4.59
CA GLU A 90 -0.63 -17.48 -5.09
C GLU A 90 -1.35 -18.18 -3.93
N GLU A 91 -0.63 -18.56 -2.87
CA GLU A 91 -1.20 -19.10 -1.64
C GLU A 91 -2.20 -18.13 -0.97
N LYS A 92 -1.81 -16.85 -0.83
CA LYS A 92 -2.71 -15.81 -0.30
C LYS A 92 -3.92 -15.58 -1.20
N LEU A 93 -3.77 -15.71 -2.51
CA LEU A 93 -4.87 -15.57 -3.45
C LEU A 93 -5.86 -16.73 -3.32
N SER A 94 -5.39 -17.97 -3.13
CA SER A 94 -6.26 -19.10 -2.82
C SER A 94 -7.04 -18.89 -1.53
N GLU A 95 -6.39 -18.42 -0.46
CA GLU A 95 -7.04 -18.12 0.81
C GLU A 95 -8.13 -17.03 0.64
N VAL A 96 -7.84 -15.97 -0.11
CA VAL A 96 -8.81 -14.91 -0.41
C VAL A 96 -9.98 -15.42 -1.26
N LEU A 97 -9.75 -16.35 -2.19
CA LEU A 97 -10.82 -16.96 -2.98
C LEU A 97 -11.74 -17.80 -2.09
N GLU A 98 -11.19 -18.59 -1.16
CA GLU A 98 -11.99 -19.34 -0.18
C GLU A 98 -12.82 -18.40 0.70
N TYR A 99 -12.21 -17.34 1.25
CA TYR A 99 -12.95 -16.33 2.01
C TYR A 99 -14.03 -15.64 1.19
N ARG A 100 -13.78 -15.37 -0.09
CA ARG A 100 -14.77 -14.77 -0.99
C ARG A 100 -15.98 -15.69 -1.16
N GLU A 101 -15.76 -17.00 -1.33
CA GLU A 101 -16.84 -17.98 -1.43
C GLU A 101 -17.66 -18.06 -0.13
N GLU A 102 -16.99 -18.10 1.03
CA GLU A 102 -17.67 -18.13 2.33
C GLU A 102 -18.51 -16.86 2.56
N VAL A 103 -17.95 -15.68 2.26
CA VAL A 103 -18.67 -14.41 2.38
C VAL A 103 -19.85 -14.36 1.41
N SER A 104 -19.67 -14.83 0.17
CA SER A 104 -20.76 -14.91 -0.80
C SER A 104 -21.91 -15.80 -0.32
N ALA A 105 -21.59 -16.94 0.31
CA ALA A 105 -22.59 -17.83 0.90
C ALA A 105 -23.36 -17.14 2.03
N LYS A 106 -22.65 -16.45 2.94
CA LYS A 106 -23.28 -15.67 4.03
C LYS A 106 -24.16 -14.52 3.52
N ILE A 107 -23.74 -13.84 2.45
CA ILE A 107 -24.54 -12.77 1.83
C ILE A 107 -25.86 -13.36 1.28
N SER A 108 -25.80 -14.50 0.61
CA SER A 108 -27.00 -15.19 0.11
C SER A 108 -27.95 -15.60 1.25
N GLU A 109 -27.41 -16.08 2.37
CA GLU A 109 -28.21 -16.40 3.56
C GLU A 109 -28.90 -15.16 4.15
N VAL A 110 -28.16 -14.04 4.24
CA VAL A 110 -28.71 -12.76 4.72
C VAL A 110 -29.78 -12.24 3.78
N ASP A 111 -29.56 -12.29 2.47
CA ASP A 111 -30.55 -11.88 1.47
C ASP A 111 -31.84 -12.72 1.58
N GLY A 112 -31.71 -14.02 1.82
CA GLY A 112 -32.83 -14.91 2.13
C GLY A 112 -33.58 -14.51 3.41
N LYS A 113 -32.87 -14.14 4.48
CA LYS A 113 -33.50 -13.66 5.73
C LYS A 113 -34.20 -12.31 5.55
N VAL A 114 -33.58 -11.39 4.81
CA VAL A 114 -34.14 -10.06 4.52
C VAL A 114 -35.41 -10.18 3.67
N SER A 115 -35.42 -11.02 2.65
CA SER A 115 -36.62 -11.26 1.82
C SER A 115 -37.74 -11.92 2.64
N ALA A 116 -37.44 -12.92 3.47
CA ALA A 116 -38.42 -13.52 4.38
C ALA A 116 -39.02 -12.49 5.35
N LEU A 117 -38.18 -11.61 5.93
CA LEU A 117 -38.63 -10.54 6.82
C LEU A 117 -39.48 -9.50 6.09
N SER A 118 -39.13 -9.15 4.86
CA SER A 118 -39.92 -8.27 3.99
C SER A 118 -41.32 -8.84 3.74
N THR A 119 -41.42 -10.12 3.37
CA THR A 119 -42.75 -10.76 3.19
C THR A 119 -43.55 -10.79 4.50
N SER A 120 -42.87 -10.88 5.64
CA SER A 120 -43.52 -10.91 6.96
C SER A 120 -44.02 -9.52 7.37
N LEU A 121 -43.25 -8.47 7.09
CA LEU A 121 -43.70 -7.08 7.24
C LEU A 121 -44.90 -6.78 6.35
N GLU A 122 -44.90 -7.24 5.11
CA GLU A 122 -46.00 -7.02 4.18
C GLU A 122 -47.30 -7.71 4.66
N ARG A 123 -47.20 -8.94 5.17
CA ARG A 123 -48.31 -9.65 5.84
C ARG A 123 -48.79 -8.95 7.11
N LEU A 124 -47.89 -8.37 7.90
CA LEU A 124 -48.28 -7.62 9.11
C LEU A 124 -49.00 -6.32 8.72
N ASN A 125 -48.52 -5.64 7.67
CA ASN A 125 -49.12 -4.41 7.19
C ASN A 125 -50.52 -4.64 6.60
N SER A 126 -50.73 -5.75 5.88
CA SER A 126 -52.06 -6.12 5.38
C SER A 126 -53.02 -6.38 6.54
N LYS A 127 -52.59 -7.13 7.57
CA LYS A 127 -53.39 -7.36 8.79
C LYS A 127 -53.67 -6.08 9.57
N PHE A 128 -52.70 -5.16 9.65
CA PHE A 128 -52.90 -3.88 10.32
C PHE A 128 -53.95 -3.03 9.59
N SER A 129 -53.93 -3.06 8.25
CA SER A 129 -54.95 -2.42 7.41
C SER A 129 -56.34 -3.03 7.65
N GLU A 130 -56.44 -4.37 7.75
CA GLU A 130 -57.70 -5.07 8.09
C GLU A 130 -58.21 -4.69 9.49
N ILE A 131 -57.32 -4.60 10.48
CA ILE A 131 -57.68 -4.19 11.86
C ILE A 131 -58.08 -2.72 11.90
N GLU A 132 -57.41 -1.85 11.14
CA GLU A 132 -57.76 -0.44 11.03
C GLU A 132 -59.16 -0.27 10.42
N GLU A 133 -59.47 -1.01 9.35
CA GLU A 133 -60.81 -1.06 8.74
C GLU A 133 -61.86 -1.62 9.71
N GLN A 134 -61.56 -2.70 10.42
CA GLN A 134 -62.46 -3.25 11.45
C GLN A 134 -62.68 -2.26 12.60
N THR A 135 -61.65 -1.54 13.03
CA THR A 135 -61.74 -0.53 14.10
C THR A 135 -62.56 0.68 13.63
N ARG A 136 -62.44 1.07 12.35
CA ARG A 136 -63.32 2.08 11.73
C ARG A 136 -64.77 1.62 11.66
N GLN A 137 -65.03 0.34 11.39
CA GLN A 137 -66.38 -0.23 11.41
C GLN A 137 -66.95 -0.35 12.85
N PHE A 138 -66.14 -0.69 13.85
CA PHE A 138 -66.55 -0.68 15.26
C PHE A 138 -66.74 0.73 15.82
N SER A 139 -66.07 1.74 15.25
CA SER A 139 -66.28 3.16 15.56
C SER A 139 -67.61 3.72 15.02
N MET A 140 -68.41 2.90 14.34
CA MET A 140 -69.73 3.24 13.79
C MET A 140 -70.90 2.83 14.72
N VAL A 141 -70.62 2.66 16.02
CA VAL A 141 -71.66 2.70 17.07
C VAL A 141 -71.91 4.18 17.43
N PRO A 142 -73.16 4.66 17.54
CA PRO A 142 -73.44 6.09 17.63
C PRO A 142 -72.77 6.73 18.84
N GLU A 143 -71.94 7.72 18.56
CA GLU A 143 -71.34 8.63 19.53
C GLU A 143 -72.46 9.40 20.26
N ALA A 144 -72.89 8.88 21.41
CA ALA A 144 -73.63 9.67 22.37
C ALA A 144 -72.69 10.80 22.83
N LYS A 145 -73.08 12.03 22.51
CA LYS A 145 -72.44 13.28 22.94
C LYS A 145 -71.88 13.17 24.35
N ILE A 146 -70.56 13.13 24.47
CA ILE A 146 -69.88 13.52 25.70
C ILE A 146 -68.93 14.64 25.32
N GLU A 147 -69.38 15.86 25.61
CA GLU A 147 -68.52 17.02 25.73
C GLU A 147 -67.46 16.72 26.79
N ALA A 148 -66.24 16.44 26.35
CA ALA A 148 -65.06 16.54 27.18
C ALA A 148 -63.95 17.15 26.31
N VAL A 149 -63.94 18.47 26.29
CA VAL A 149 -62.82 19.28 25.82
C VAL A 149 -61.63 18.99 26.74
N ILE A 150 -60.75 18.10 26.33
CA ILE A 150 -59.37 18.07 26.84
C ILE A 150 -58.45 18.17 25.62
N PRO A 151 -57.88 19.35 25.32
CA PRO A 151 -56.88 19.46 24.26
C PRO A 151 -55.58 18.82 24.74
N ILE A 152 -55.37 17.55 24.37
CA ILE A 152 -54.08 16.88 24.39
C ILE A 152 -53.21 17.52 23.30
N LYS A 153 -52.53 18.63 23.61
CA LYS A 153 -51.40 19.12 22.82
C LYS A 153 -50.33 19.70 23.73
N ARG A 154 -49.14 19.06 23.66
CA ARG A 154 -47.79 19.47 24.11
C ARG A 154 -47.27 18.88 25.42
N GLU A 155 -47.32 17.56 25.57
CA GLU A 155 -46.46 16.84 26.53
C GLU A 155 -45.46 15.91 25.82
N LYS A 156 -44.66 16.48 24.92
CA LYS A 156 -43.43 15.82 24.45
C LYS A 156 -42.22 16.76 24.47
N ALA A 157 -42.18 17.66 25.45
CA ALA A 157 -41.11 18.63 25.64
C ALA A 157 -40.77 18.90 27.11
N LEU A 158 -40.96 17.90 27.99
CA LEU A 158 -40.41 17.92 29.35
C LEU A 158 -40.01 16.50 29.73
N ALA A 159 -38.95 15.99 29.10
CA ALA A 159 -38.18 14.94 29.80
C ALA A 159 -37.75 15.54 31.15
N PRO A 160 -37.76 14.77 32.26
CA PRO A 160 -37.25 15.27 33.52
C PRO A 160 -35.80 15.70 33.29
N LEU A 161 -35.58 17.00 33.25
CA LEU A 161 -34.24 17.56 33.14
C LEU A 161 -33.50 17.14 34.40
N THR A 162 -32.34 16.53 34.22
CA THR A 162 -31.49 16.18 35.38
C THR A 162 -31.00 17.47 36.05
N GLU A 163 -30.69 17.44 37.34
CA GLU A 163 -30.27 18.64 38.10
C GLU A 163 -29.08 19.38 37.43
N THR A 164 -28.20 18.63 36.77
CA THR A 164 -27.07 19.18 36.02
C THR A 164 -27.49 19.84 34.70
N GLU A 165 -28.56 19.39 34.05
CA GLU A 165 -29.13 20.03 32.85
C GLU A 165 -29.77 21.37 33.19
N LEU A 166 -30.53 21.43 34.30
CA LEU A 166 -31.12 22.67 34.80
C LEU A 166 -30.06 23.70 35.19
N SER A 167 -29.03 23.28 35.93
CA SER A 167 -27.94 24.17 36.35
C SER A 167 -27.21 24.78 35.16
N VAL A 168 -27.02 24.04 34.06
CA VAL A 168 -26.39 24.59 32.85
C VAL A 168 -27.30 25.58 32.12
N LEU A 169 -28.60 25.30 32.04
CA LEU A 169 -29.57 26.19 31.39
C LEU A 169 -29.73 27.50 32.17
N GLU A 170 -29.81 27.45 33.50
CA GLU A 170 -29.86 28.63 34.38
C GLU A 170 -28.59 29.49 34.28
N MET A 171 -27.43 28.84 34.24
CA MET A 171 -26.15 29.52 34.09
C MET A 171 -26.01 30.22 32.74
N LEU A 172 -26.42 29.58 31.64
CA LEU A 172 -26.38 30.20 30.32
C LEU A 172 -27.43 31.32 30.17
N ALA A 173 -28.56 31.23 30.88
CA ALA A 173 -29.55 32.30 30.93
C ALA A 173 -29.06 33.53 31.73
N SER A 174 -28.27 33.31 32.79
CA SER A 174 -27.76 34.37 33.67
C SER A 174 -26.44 34.99 33.18
N GLU A 175 -25.49 34.16 32.75
CA GLU A 175 -24.11 34.56 32.43
C GLU A 175 -23.87 34.70 30.91
N GLY A 176 -24.86 34.37 30.07
CA GLY A 176 -24.81 34.54 28.62
C GLY A 176 -24.07 33.42 27.85
N PRO A 177 -23.77 33.63 26.55
CA PRO A 177 -23.29 32.57 25.68
C PRO A 177 -21.84 32.15 26.00
N LYS A 178 -21.65 30.85 26.28
CA LYS A 178 -20.36 30.27 26.71
C LYS A 178 -19.89 29.12 25.86
N THR A 179 -18.61 28.81 25.95
CA THR A 179 -17.99 27.68 25.25
C THR A 179 -18.03 26.40 26.08
N ALA A 180 -17.99 25.23 25.44
CA ALA A 180 -17.98 23.94 26.14
C ALA A 180 -16.88 23.79 27.23
N PRO A 181 -15.65 24.30 27.06
CA PRO A 181 -14.64 24.29 28.12
C PRO A 181 -15.03 25.12 29.36
N GLU A 182 -15.67 26.28 29.18
CA GLU A 182 -16.13 27.13 30.28
C GLU A 182 -17.28 26.49 31.06
N ILE A 183 -18.19 25.83 30.34
CA ILE A 183 -19.30 25.07 30.94
C ILE A 183 -18.74 23.90 31.76
N LYS A 184 -17.74 23.18 31.23
CA LYS A 184 -17.05 22.08 31.92
C LYS A 184 -16.44 22.52 33.26
N GLU A 185 -15.76 23.66 33.27
CA GLU A 185 -15.10 24.20 34.47
C GLU A 185 -16.09 24.45 35.61
N ARG A 186 -17.31 24.88 35.26
CA ARG A 186 -18.35 25.20 36.24
C ARG A 186 -19.08 23.97 36.77
N ILE A 187 -19.39 22.98 35.91
CA ILE A 187 -20.08 21.75 36.33
C ILE A 187 -19.13 20.67 36.87
N LYS A 188 -17.80 20.88 36.79
CA LYS A 188 -16.74 19.95 37.25
C LYS A 188 -16.89 18.51 36.72
N LEU A 189 -17.48 18.33 35.54
CA LEU A 189 -17.62 17.03 34.88
C LEU A 189 -16.47 16.76 33.89
N SER A 190 -16.37 15.51 33.45
CA SER A 190 -15.48 15.11 32.34
C SER A 190 -15.82 15.89 31.05
N ARG A 191 -14.78 16.12 30.22
CA ARG A 191 -14.93 16.69 28.87
C ARG A 191 -15.98 15.94 28.04
N GLU A 192 -16.03 14.62 28.19
CA GLU A 192 -16.95 13.77 27.44
C GLU A 192 -18.39 13.89 27.96
N HIS A 193 -18.60 13.91 29.27
CA HIS A 193 -19.93 14.09 29.85
C HIS A 193 -20.51 15.46 29.51
N THR A 194 -19.68 16.50 29.53
CA THR A 194 -20.09 17.85 29.11
C THR A 194 -20.49 17.87 27.63
N ALA A 195 -19.74 17.21 26.75
CA ALA A 195 -20.09 17.10 25.33
C ALA A 195 -21.40 16.33 25.10
N ARG A 196 -21.62 15.22 25.82
CA ARG A 196 -22.87 14.44 25.77
C ARG A 196 -24.07 15.27 26.26
N LEU A 197 -23.89 16.02 27.34
CA LEU A 197 -24.90 16.92 27.90
C LEU A 197 -25.27 18.03 26.92
N MET A 198 -24.27 18.70 26.33
CA MET A 198 -24.49 19.76 25.33
C MET A 198 -25.15 19.21 24.07
N LYS A 199 -24.79 18.01 23.63
CA LYS A 199 -25.45 17.32 22.51
C LYS A 199 -26.92 17.04 22.82
N LYS A 200 -27.22 16.48 24.01
CA LYS A 200 -28.58 16.18 24.46
C LYS A 200 -29.44 17.45 24.58
N LEU A 201 -28.91 18.54 25.13
CA LEU A 201 -29.63 19.81 25.25
C LEU A 201 -29.86 20.49 23.90
N TYR A 202 -28.92 20.36 22.96
CA TYR A 202 -29.09 20.83 21.58
C TYR A 202 -30.16 20.02 20.82
N GLU A 203 -30.12 18.69 20.90
CA GLU A 203 -31.12 17.80 20.29
C GLU A 203 -32.51 17.96 20.93
N GLY A 204 -32.54 18.26 22.23
CA GLY A 204 -33.76 18.60 22.96
C GLY A 204 -34.33 19.98 22.63
N GLY A 205 -33.65 20.77 21.79
CA GLY A 205 -34.11 22.11 21.38
C GLY A 205 -33.98 23.18 22.46
N TYR A 206 -33.22 22.91 23.52
CA TYR A 206 -33.01 23.83 24.64
C TYR A 206 -31.87 24.84 24.39
N LEU A 207 -30.87 24.44 23.60
CA LEU A 207 -29.69 25.25 23.27
C LEU A 207 -29.54 25.43 21.76
N GLU A 208 -29.02 26.60 21.38
CA GLU A 208 -28.54 26.91 20.04
C GLU A 208 -27.00 27.00 20.07
N ARG A 209 -26.33 26.50 19.03
CA ARG A 209 -24.86 26.58 18.91
C ARG A 209 -24.48 27.54 17.80
N ASP A 210 -23.62 28.49 18.10
CA ASP A 210 -22.99 29.36 17.11
C ASP A 210 -21.80 28.62 16.48
N THR A 211 -21.96 28.24 15.21
CA THR A 211 -20.94 27.55 14.43
C THR A 211 -19.90 28.49 13.83
N SER A 212 -19.99 29.80 14.10
CA SER A 212 -19.12 30.81 13.48
C SER A 212 -17.64 30.69 13.89
N LYS A 213 -17.34 30.14 15.07
CA LYS A 213 -15.97 29.95 15.59
C LYS A 213 -15.86 28.66 16.41
N ILE A 214 -14.68 28.04 16.39
CA ILE A 214 -14.33 26.88 17.22
C ILE A 214 -13.42 27.37 18.36
N PRO A 215 -13.67 27.02 19.63
CA PRO A 215 -14.78 26.21 20.15
C PRO A 215 -16.14 26.90 20.01
N PHE A 216 -17.18 26.11 19.71
CA PHE A 216 -18.56 26.61 19.54
C PHE A 216 -19.06 27.29 20.82
N LYS A 217 -19.80 28.38 20.64
CA LYS A 217 -20.54 29.05 21.71
C LYS A 217 -21.97 28.50 21.77
N TYR A 218 -22.44 28.25 22.97
CA TYR A 218 -23.79 27.77 23.25
C TYR A 218 -24.62 28.91 23.83
N ASN A 219 -25.83 29.09 23.32
CA ASN A 219 -26.81 30.06 23.81
C ASN A 219 -28.13 29.36 24.13
N VAL A 220 -28.87 29.86 25.12
CA VAL A 220 -30.20 29.35 25.44
C VAL A 220 -31.20 29.87 24.42
N LYS A 221 -32.13 29.02 23.99
CA LYS A 221 -33.21 29.46 23.09
C LYS A 221 -34.11 30.46 23.82
N LYS A 222 -34.51 31.54 23.15
CA LYS A 222 -35.39 32.61 23.73
C LYS A 222 -36.68 32.07 24.36
N GLU A 223 -37.22 30.96 23.85
CA GLU A 223 -38.39 30.28 24.40
C GLU A 223 -38.13 29.69 25.79
N MET A 224 -36.91 29.21 26.05
CA MET A 224 -36.50 28.64 27.34
C MET A 224 -36.11 29.70 28.36
N GLU A 225 -35.54 30.83 27.94
CA GLU A 225 -35.28 31.98 28.83
C GLU A 225 -36.57 32.46 29.50
N ASN A 226 -37.69 32.48 28.76
CA ASN A 226 -38.99 32.87 29.29
C ASN A 226 -39.54 31.85 30.30
N LEU A 227 -39.26 30.55 30.12
CA LEU A 227 -39.69 29.50 31.04
C LEU A 227 -38.89 29.49 32.33
N LEU A 228 -37.59 29.83 32.27
CA LEU A 228 -36.73 29.95 33.44
C LEU A 228 -37.06 31.21 34.25
N LYS A 229 -37.22 32.38 33.59
CA LYS A 229 -37.63 33.62 34.27
C LYS A 229 -39.00 33.51 34.93
N LYS A 230 -39.94 32.75 34.33
CA LYS A 230 -41.26 32.50 34.93
C LYS A 230 -41.17 31.65 36.21
N LYS A 231 -40.23 30.70 36.27
CA LYS A 231 -39.99 29.91 37.49
C LYS A 231 -39.36 30.73 38.62
N GLU A 232 -38.51 31.70 38.30
CA GLU A 232 -37.93 32.62 39.31
C GLU A 232 -38.99 33.57 39.92
N THR A 233 -40.04 33.92 39.17
CA THR A 233 -41.12 34.79 39.69
C THR A 233 -42.16 34.09 40.57
N GLU A 234 -42.12 32.76 40.70
CA GLU A 234 -43.01 31.99 41.60
C GLU A 234 -42.33 31.60 42.93
N THR A 235 -41.23 32.26 43.30
CA THR A 235 -40.71 32.18 44.69
C THR A 235 -40.32 33.55 45.22
N PRO A 236 -41.26 34.32 45.79
CA PRO A 236 -40.95 35.34 46.78
C PRO A 236 -40.98 34.74 48.20
N ALA A 237 -39.82 34.86 48.85
CA ALA A 237 -39.63 35.14 50.28
C ALA A 237 -40.81 34.93 51.24
N GLN A 238 -40.72 33.89 52.08
CA GLN A 238 -40.66 33.94 53.56
C GLN A 238 -40.71 32.54 54.15
#